data_AF-A0AAN9I128-F1
#
_entry.id   AF-A0AAN9I128-F1
#
_cell.length_a   1.000
_cell.length_b   1.000
_cell.length_c   1.000
_cell.angle_alpha   90.00
_cell.angle_beta   90.00
_cell.angle_gamma   90.00
#
_symmetry.space_group_name_H-M   'P 1'
#
loop_
_entity.id
_entity.type
_entity.pdbx_description
1 polymer ?
#
loop_
_entity_poly.entity_id
_entity_poly.type
_entity_poly.pdbx_seq_one_letter_code
_entity_poly.pdbx_strand_id
1 'polypeptide(L)'
;MDQARTIRQNTSASGARPNPQGSFRYGNINITDTYVLKVMPPVTINGSLRATINGISFQKPSVPFRLADQHKLRGTYKLDFPIKPMNRKPLIDRSIINATYKGFIEIVLQNNDTTIQNFHMDGYSFFIAGFIQEDGQQSLYLLTMLDTGT
;
A
#
# COMPACT_ATOMS: atom_id res chain seq x y z
N MET A 1 8.09 -15.38 19.68
CA MET A 1 8.15 -13.93 19.35
C MET A 1 6.72 -13.44 19.44
N ASP A 2 6.41 -12.58 20.41
CA ASP A 2 5.05 -12.05 20.57
C ASP A 2 4.96 -10.69 19.88
N GLN A 3 4.09 -10.60 18.88
CA GLN A 3 3.81 -9.37 18.15
C GLN A 3 2.76 -8.52 18.88
N ALA A 4 2.76 -7.21 18.65
CA ALA A 4 1.75 -6.30 19.18
C ALA A 4 0.35 -6.79 18.81
N ARG A 5 -0.56 -6.89 19.79
CA ARG A 5 -1.92 -7.40 19.58
C ARG A 5 -2.92 -6.31 19.18
N THR A 6 -2.63 -5.05 19.51
CA THR A 6 -3.46 -3.88 19.15
C THR A 6 -2.58 -2.64 19.02
N ILE A 7 -3.00 -1.70 18.19
CA ILE A 7 -2.45 -0.33 18.11
C ILE A 7 -3.64 0.62 18.27
N ARG A 8 -3.47 1.67 19.09
CA ARG A 8 -4.43 2.77 19.21
C ARG A 8 -3.71 4.07 18.91
N GLN A 9 -4.10 4.74 17.84
CA GLN A 9 -3.60 6.06 17.49
C GLN A 9 -4.73 7.09 17.65
N ASN A 10 -4.49 8.16 18.42
CA ASN A 10 -5.44 9.26 18.53
C ASN A 10 -5.33 10.15 17.28
N THR A 11 -6.33 10.08 16.39
CA THR A 11 -6.37 10.85 15.14
C THR A 11 -7.07 12.21 15.26
N SER A 12 -7.39 12.65 16.50
CA SER A 12 -8.00 13.96 16.77
C SER A 12 -7.01 15.10 17.03
N ALA A 13 -5.71 14.80 17.14
CA ALA A 13 -4.69 15.77 17.51
C ALA A 13 -4.43 16.80 16.39
N SER A 14 -4.78 18.06 16.66
CA SER A 14 -4.46 19.24 15.83
C SER A 14 -3.29 20.02 16.42
N GLY A 15 -2.29 20.38 15.60
CA GLY A 15 -1.30 21.39 15.96
C GLY A 15 -1.77 22.76 15.46
N ALA A 16 -2.18 23.66 16.36
CA ALA A 16 -2.62 25.00 15.99
C ALA A 16 -1.43 25.82 15.42
N ARG A 17 -1.53 26.27 14.17
CA ARG A 17 -0.65 27.30 13.58
C ARG A 17 -1.48 28.30 12.76
N PRO A 18 -0.99 29.54 12.53
CA PRO A 18 -1.79 30.64 11.95
C PRO A 18 -2.17 30.50 10.46
N ASN A 19 -1.57 29.56 9.72
CA ASN A 19 -1.92 29.23 8.33
C ASN A 19 -2.79 27.95 8.36
N PRO A 20 -3.78 27.72 7.46
CA PRO A 20 -4.63 26.53 7.49
C PRO A 20 -3.85 25.26 7.06
N GLN A 21 -2.92 24.86 7.91
CA GLN A 21 -2.17 23.61 7.92
C GLN A 21 -2.16 23.16 9.38
N GLY A 22 -3.16 22.37 9.78
CA GLY A 22 -3.22 21.88 11.18
C GLY A 22 -4.55 21.38 11.70
N SER A 23 -5.64 21.44 10.92
CA SER A 23 -6.99 21.00 11.34
C SER A 23 -7.54 19.85 10.49
N PHE A 24 -6.71 18.89 10.09
CA PHE A 24 -7.20 17.68 9.43
C PHE A 24 -7.73 16.68 10.47
N ARG A 25 -9.07 16.63 10.61
CA ARG A 25 -9.75 15.58 11.36
C ARG A 25 -9.76 14.31 10.52
N TYR A 26 -8.65 13.58 10.53
CA TYR A 26 -8.46 12.39 9.67
C TYR A 26 -9.60 11.36 9.79
N GLY A 27 -10.23 11.22 10.96
CA GLY A 27 -11.38 10.32 11.16
C GLY A 27 -12.70 10.77 10.48
N ASN A 28 -12.77 11.99 9.96
CA ASN A 28 -13.96 12.56 9.30
C ASN A 28 -13.72 12.87 7.81
N ILE A 29 -12.54 12.53 7.27
CA ILE A 29 -12.22 12.70 5.85
C ILE A 29 -12.77 11.49 5.10
N ASN A 30 -13.46 11.74 3.98
CA ASN A 30 -13.93 10.65 3.12
C ASN A 30 -12.74 9.96 2.45
N ILE A 31 -12.65 8.63 2.62
CA ILE A 31 -11.67 7.80 1.92
C ILE A 31 -12.02 7.81 0.42
N THR A 32 -11.05 8.17 -0.40
CA THR A 32 -11.15 8.19 -1.86
C THR A 32 -11.00 6.79 -2.44
N ASP A 33 -9.97 6.07 -2.00
CA ASP A 33 -9.67 4.72 -2.45
C ASP A 33 -9.18 3.86 -1.27
N THR A 34 -9.59 2.59 -1.24
CA THR A 34 -9.07 1.58 -0.30
C THR A 34 -8.36 0.48 -1.07
N TYR A 35 -7.09 0.21 -0.71
CA TYR A 35 -6.30 -0.88 -1.28
C TYR A 35 -6.01 -1.95 -0.23
N VAL A 36 -6.44 -3.18 -0.50
CA VAL A 36 -6.15 -4.34 0.33
C VAL A 36 -4.97 -5.10 -0.28
N LEU A 37 -3.82 -5.02 0.38
CA LEU A 37 -2.57 -5.64 -0.08
C LEU A 37 -2.27 -6.86 0.78
N LYS A 38 -2.49 -8.05 0.21
CA LYS A 38 -2.25 -9.32 0.86
C LYS A 38 -0.89 -9.89 0.47
N VAL A 39 -0.09 -10.18 1.49
CA VAL A 39 1.14 -10.97 1.40
C VAL A 39 0.84 -12.41 1.79
N MET A 40 1.45 -13.32 1.06
CA MET A 40 1.42 -14.75 1.31
C MET A 40 2.85 -15.28 1.35
N PRO A 41 3.08 -16.49 1.90
CA PRO A 41 4.38 -17.14 1.81
C PRO A 41 4.91 -17.16 0.37
N PRO A 42 6.24 -17.08 0.15
CA PRO A 42 6.82 -17.08 -1.18
C PRO A 42 6.37 -18.29 -2.02
N VAL A 43 6.10 -18.06 -3.29
CA VAL A 43 5.59 -19.06 -4.25
C VAL A 43 6.59 -19.26 -5.37
N THR A 44 6.64 -20.48 -5.92
CA THR A 44 7.48 -20.78 -7.08
C THR A 44 6.79 -20.32 -8.37
N ILE A 45 7.40 -19.39 -9.09
CA ILE A 45 6.94 -18.93 -10.41
C ILE A 45 8.10 -19.12 -11.39
N ASN A 46 7.86 -19.87 -12.47
CA ASN A 46 8.87 -20.22 -13.49
C ASN A 46 10.15 -20.85 -12.89
N GLY A 47 10.01 -21.70 -11.88
CA GLY A 47 11.13 -22.41 -11.25
C GLY A 47 11.92 -21.61 -10.21
N SER A 48 11.56 -20.36 -9.94
CA SER A 48 12.19 -19.54 -8.90
C SER A 48 11.20 -19.18 -7.78
N LEU A 49 11.67 -19.23 -6.53
CA LEU A 49 10.90 -18.78 -5.37
C LEU A 49 10.77 -17.25 -5.40
N ARG A 50 9.54 -16.72 -5.24
CA ARG A 50 9.25 -15.29 -5.35
C ARG A 50 8.23 -14.83 -4.32
N ALA A 51 8.47 -13.63 -3.78
CA ALA A 51 7.47 -12.91 -3.00
C ALA A 51 6.44 -12.25 -3.94
N THR A 52 5.20 -12.16 -3.46
CA THR A 52 4.09 -11.55 -4.20
C THR A 52 3.20 -10.73 -3.28
N ILE A 53 2.59 -9.70 -3.84
CA ILE A 53 1.49 -8.95 -3.22
C ILE A 53 0.28 -9.07 -4.14
N ASN A 54 -0.87 -9.48 -3.63
CA ASN A 54 -2.08 -9.76 -4.41
C ASN A 54 -1.84 -10.69 -5.62
N GLY A 55 -0.89 -11.63 -5.49
CA GLY A 55 -0.52 -12.58 -6.55
C GLY A 55 0.35 -11.99 -7.67
N ILE A 56 0.89 -10.78 -7.52
CA ILE A 56 1.87 -10.21 -8.45
C ILE A 56 3.25 -10.23 -7.82
N SER A 57 4.20 -10.86 -8.49
CA SER A 57 5.63 -10.67 -8.24
C SER A 57 6.12 -9.52 -9.10
N PHE A 58 6.50 -8.41 -8.48
CA PHE A 58 6.90 -7.21 -9.20
C PHE A 58 8.20 -7.45 -9.99
N GLN A 59 8.16 -7.14 -11.28
CA GLN A 59 9.35 -7.08 -12.13
C GLN A 59 9.73 -5.61 -12.36
N LYS A 60 10.97 -5.26 -12.01
CA LYS A 60 11.52 -3.94 -12.34
C LYS A 60 11.53 -3.73 -13.86
N PRO A 61 10.96 -2.64 -14.39
CA PRO A 61 11.07 -2.31 -15.81
C PRO A 61 12.51 -1.93 -16.19
N SER A 62 12.86 -2.06 -17.47
CA SER A 62 14.14 -1.57 -17.99
C SER A 62 14.26 -0.05 -18.00
N VAL A 63 13.13 0.65 -18.14
CA VAL A 63 13.05 2.12 -18.11
C VAL A 63 12.32 2.55 -16.84
N PRO A 64 12.86 3.50 -16.05
CA PRO A 64 12.18 4.04 -14.87
C PRO A 64 10.81 4.64 -15.22
N PHE A 65 9.80 4.46 -14.36
CA PHE A 65 8.41 4.86 -14.63
C PHE A 65 8.26 6.33 -15.02
N ARG A 66 8.85 7.25 -14.25
CA ARG A 66 8.79 8.69 -14.53
C ARG A 66 9.36 9.04 -15.91
N LEU A 67 10.44 8.35 -16.32
CA LEU A 67 11.05 8.56 -17.63
C LEU A 67 10.18 7.97 -18.75
N ALA A 68 9.59 6.80 -18.51
CA ALA A 68 8.65 6.18 -19.45
C ALA A 68 7.43 7.09 -19.69
N ASP A 69 6.90 7.73 -18.63
CA ASP A 69 5.78 8.67 -18.72
C ASP A 69 6.15 9.94 -19.48
N GLN A 70 7.30 10.54 -19.15
CA GLN A 70 7.81 11.75 -19.79
C GLN A 70 7.96 11.56 -21.31
N HIS A 71 8.40 10.38 -21.75
CA HIS A 71 8.59 10.04 -23.16
C HIS A 71 7.41 9.27 -23.77
N LYS A 72 6.29 9.11 -23.04
CA LYS A 72 5.07 8.42 -23.51
C LYS A 72 5.32 7.01 -24.03
N LEU A 73 6.26 6.29 -23.42
CA LEU A 73 6.59 4.92 -23.80
C LEU A 73 5.47 3.97 -23.40
N ARG A 74 4.99 3.16 -24.35
CA ARG A 74 3.93 2.16 -24.11
C ARG A 74 4.53 0.80 -23.75
N GLY A 75 3.84 0.05 -22.90
CA GLY A 75 4.21 -1.33 -22.56
C GLY A 75 5.35 -1.46 -21.53
N THR A 76 5.90 -0.36 -21.03
CA THR A 76 6.92 -0.40 -19.96
C THR A 76 6.32 -0.94 -18.64
N TYR A 77 5.08 -0.57 -18.35
CA TYR A 77 4.32 -0.99 -17.18
C TYR A 77 2.81 -0.92 -17.49
N LYS A 78 1.98 -1.42 -16.57
CA LYS A 78 0.51 -1.40 -16.66
C LYS A 78 -0.09 -0.80 -15.39
N LEU A 79 -1.21 -0.09 -15.53
CA LEU A 79 -1.97 0.53 -14.43
C LEU A 79 -3.10 -0.36 -13.92
N ASP A 80 -2.86 -1.68 -13.86
CA ASP A 80 -3.87 -2.70 -13.59
C ASP A 80 -3.63 -3.46 -12.29
N PHE A 81 -2.93 -2.85 -11.32
CA PHE A 81 -2.63 -3.54 -10.06
C PHE A 81 -3.94 -3.75 -9.30
N PRO A 82 -4.22 -4.98 -8.85
CA PRO A 82 -5.49 -5.30 -8.25
C PRO A 82 -5.64 -4.63 -6.88
N ILE A 83 -6.72 -3.87 -6.71
CA ILE A 83 -7.05 -3.17 -5.46
C ILE A 83 -7.29 -4.12 -4.28
N LYS A 84 -7.57 -5.39 -4.56
CA LYS A 84 -7.78 -6.45 -3.57
C LYS A 84 -7.21 -7.77 -4.07
N PRO A 85 -6.94 -8.75 -3.20
CA PRO A 85 -6.43 -10.05 -3.62
C PRO A 85 -7.36 -10.70 -4.65
N MET A 86 -6.78 -11.24 -5.72
CA MET A 86 -7.54 -11.94 -6.75
C MET A 86 -7.34 -13.44 -6.65
N ASN A 87 -8.38 -14.21 -6.93
CA ASN A 87 -8.30 -15.66 -7.02
C ASN A 87 -7.70 -16.07 -8.38
N ARG A 88 -6.41 -15.81 -8.56
CA ARG A 88 -5.67 -16.19 -9.78
C ARG A 88 -4.31 -16.78 -9.41
N LYS A 89 -3.75 -17.53 -10.36
CA LYS A 89 -2.37 -18.02 -10.23
C LYS A 89 -1.41 -16.81 -10.13
N PRO A 90 -0.45 -16.83 -9.19
CA PRO A 90 0.55 -15.79 -9.11
C PRO A 90 1.39 -15.69 -10.39
N LEU A 91 1.75 -14.46 -10.76
CA LEU A 91 2.49 -14.18 -11.99
C LEU A 91 3.50 -13.04 -11.78
N ILE A 92 4.47 -12.96 -12.68
CA ILE A 92 5.45 -11.87 -12.72
C ILE A 92 4.88 -10.75 -13.59
N ASP A 93 4.78 -9.54 -13.06
CA ASP A 93 4.23 -8.40 -13.80
C ASP A 93 4.88 -7.06 -13.45
N ARG A 94 4.62 -6.07 -14.30
CA ARG A 94 4.98 -4.66 -14.13
C ARG A 94 3.72 -3.83 -13.90
N SER A 95 2.90 -4.29 -12.96
CA SER A 95 1.61 -3.71 -12.65
C SER A 95 1.74 -2.70 -11.51
N ILE A 96 1.12 -1.53 -11.65
CA ILE A 96 1.21 -0.39 -10.73
C ILE A 96 -0.20 0.04 -10.32
N ILE A 97 -0.33 0.48 -9.07
CA ILE A 97 -1.56 1.10 -8.56
C ILE A 97 -1.71 2.49 -9.18
N ASN A 98 -2.81 2.72 -9.88
CA ASN A 98 -3.19 4.06 -10.35
C ASN A 98 -4.00 4.76 -9.26
N ALA A 99 -3.32 5.51 -8.42
CA ALA A 99 -3.94 6.21 -7.31
C ALA A 99 -4.44 7.60 -7.70
N THR A 100 -5.54 8.03 -7.09
CA THR A 100 -6.13 9.35 -7.33
C THR A 100 -5.27 10.46 -6.72
N TYR A 101 -4.85 11.44 -7.52
CA TYR A 101 -4.12 12.62 -7.03
C TYR A 101 -4.95 13.39 -5.99
N LYS A 102 -4.32 13.77 -4.87
CA LYS A 102 -4.97 14.38 -3.70
C LYS A 102 -6.06 13.51 -3.07
N GLY A 103 -6.05 12.21 -3.35
CA GLY A 103 -6.92 11.24 -2.70
C GLY A 103 -6.51 10.98 -1.25
N PHE A 104 -7.50 10.81 -0.38
CA PHE A 104 -7.30 10.23 0.94
C PHE A 104 -7.39 8.71 0.83
N ILE A 105 -6.28 8.03 1.03
CA ILE A 105 -6.14 6.61 0.70
C ILE A 105 -5.98 5.78 1.96
N GLU A 106 -6.76 4.72 2.02
CA GLU A 106 -6.61 3.66 2.99
C GLU A 106 -5.84 2.49 2.37
N ILE A 107 -4.83 1.99 3.07
CA ILE A 107 -4.12 0.78 2.69
C ILE A 107 -4.27 -0.23 3.84
N VAL A 108 -4.84 -1.39 3.52
CA VAL A 108 -4.95 -2.52 4.44
C VAL A 108 -3.88 -3.54 4.07
N LEU A 109 -2.82 -3.62 4.87
CA LEU A 109 -1.78 -4.62 4.71
C LEU A 109 -2.19 -5.89 5.43
N GLN A 110 -2.46 -6.96 4.69
CA GLN A 110 -2.79 -8.28 5.23
C GLN A 110 -1.58 -9.19 5.10
N ASN A 111 -1.03 -9.61 6.24
CA ASN A 111 0.03 -10.60 6.29
C ASN A 111 -0.55 -11.97 6.63
N ASN A 112 -0.55 -12.87 5.65
CA ASN A 112 -0.89 -14.30 5.81
C ASN A 112 0.35 -15.19 5.76
N ASP A 113 1.55 -14.60 5.79
CA ASP A 113 2.79 -15.33 5.96
C ASP A 113 3.04 -15.63 7.44
N THR A 114 3.87 -16.62 7.73
CA THR A 114 4.32 -16.96 9.10
C THR A 114 5.45 -16.06 9.57
N THR A 115 5.99 -15.23 8.68
CA THR A 115 7.10 -14.30 8.95
C THR A 115 6.63 -12.85 9.03
N ILE A 116 7.36 -12.03 9.79
CA ILE A 116 7.08 -10.59 9.90
C ILE A 116 7.50 -9.91 8.58
N GLN A 117 6.60 -9.08 8.04
CA GLN A 117 6.83 -8.29 6.84
C GLN A 117 6.92 -6.80 7.19
N ASN A 118 7.99 -6.16 6.73
CA ASN A 118 8.20 -4.73 6.91
C ASN A 118 7.83 -3.98 5.62
N PHE A 119 7.01 -2.94 5.75
CA PHE A 119 6.60 -2.10 4.63
C PHE A 119 7.17 -0.70 4.76
N HIS A 120 7.64 -0.18 3.63
CA HIS A 120 8.11 1.19 3.48
C HIS A 120 7.33 1.86 2.34
N MET A 121 6.93 3.11 2.54
CA MET A 121 6.24 3.91 1.54
C MET A 121 7.16 5.07 1.14
N ASP A 122 7.61 5.06 -0.11
CA ASP A 122 8.47 6.11 -0.64
C ASP A 122 7.67 7.38 -0.92
N GLY A 123 8.21 8.54 -0.55
CA GLY A 123 7.66 9.85 -0.92
C GLY A 123 6.44 10.33 -0.12
N TYR A 124 5.92 9.52 0.80
CA TYR A 124 4.78 9.88 1.63
C TYR A 124 4.95 9.39 3.06
N SER A 125 4.36 10.13 4.00
CA SER A 125 4.12 9.64 5.36
C SER A 125 2.71 9.04 5.45
N PHE A 126 2.51 8.15 6.42
CA PHE A 126 1.21 7.54 6.69
C PHE A 126 0.96 7.48 8.20
N PHE A 127 -0.31 7.40 8.56
CA PHE A 127 -0.75 7.16 9.93
C PHE A 127 -1.22 5.72 10.06
N ILE A 128 -0.91 5.07 11.18
CA ILE A 128 -1.42 3.74 11.48
C ILE A 128 -2.79 3.91 12.15
N ALA A 129 -3.85 3.66 11.39
CA ALA A 129 -5.21 3.81 11.86
C ALA A 129 -5.64 2.66 12.79
N GLY A 130 -5.07 1.47 12.62
CA GLY A 130 -5.39 0.32 13.43
C GLY A 130 -4.57 -0.91 13.09
N PHE A 131 -4.61 -1.89 13.99
CA PHE A 131 -4.03 -3.21 13.81
C PHE A 131 -4.96 -4.25 14.41
N ILE A 132 -5.19 -5.34 13.68
CA ILE A 132 -6.02 -6.46 14.10
C ILE A 132 -5.27 -7.76 13.78
N GLN A 133 -5.28 -8.69 14.73
CA GLN A 133 -4.83 -10.06 14.52
C GLN A 133 -5.98 -11.02 14.84
N GLU A 134 -6.44 -11.74 13.83
CA GLU A 134 -7.51 -12.74 13.93
C GLU A 134 -7.08 -14.01 13.21
N ASP A 135 -7.27 -15.17 13.84
CA ASP A 135 -7.00 -16.50 13.27
C ASP A 135 -5.61 -16.67 12.62
N GLY A 136 -4.59 -16.03 13.21
CA GLY A 136 -3.21 -16.10 12.70
C GLY A 136 -2.93 -15.18 11.50
N GLN A 137 -3.94 -14.47 10.99
CA GLN A 137 -3.78 -13.41 10.00
C GLN A 137 -3.62 -12.06 10.69
N GLN A 138 -2.67 -11.25 10.21
CA GLN A 138 -2.43 -9.90 10.72
C GLN A 138 -2.88 -8.89 9.68
N SER A 139 -3.63 -7.88 10.11
CA SER A 139 -4.08 -6.78 9.26
C SER A 139 -3.68 -5.44 9.89
N LEU A 140 -2.90 -4.65 9.15
CA LEU A 140 -2.49 -3.28 9.52
C LEU A 140 -3.23 -2.28 8.61
N TYR A 141 -3.87 -1.29 9.21
CA TYR A 141 -4.65 -0.26 8.53
C TYR A 141 -3.84 1.04 8.51
N LEU A 142 -3.54 1.54 7.32
CA LEU A 142 -2.76 2.75 7.09
C LEU A 142 -3.66 3.79 6.41
N LEU A 143 -3.56 5.05 6.84
CA LEU A 143 -4.20 6.19 6.20
C LEU A 143 -3.14 7.17 5.71
N THR A 144 -3.25 7.61 4.47
CA THR A 144 -2.35 8.61 3.89
C THR A 144 -3.09 9.53 2.92
N MET A 145 -2.67 10.78 2.83
CA MET A 145 -3.08 11.70 1.77
C MET A 145 -2.01 11.68 0.69
N LEU A 146 -2.38 11.34 -0.55
CA LEU A 146 -1.47 11.46 -1.68
C LEU A 146 -1.46 12.88 -2.23
N ASP A 147 -0.82 13.81 -1.51
CA ASP A 147 -0.47 15.14 -2.04
C ASP A 147 1.03 15.23 -2.24
N THR A 148 1.50 15.37 -3.48
CA THR A 148 2.85 15.89 -3.70
C THR A 148 2.78 17.40 -3.50
N GLY A 149 2.68 17.82 -2.23
CA GLY A 149 2.88 19.20 -1.84
C GLY A 149 4.36 19.52 -1.98
N THR A 150 4.71 20.15 -3.11
CA THR A 150 6.04 20.62 -3.54
C THR A 150 7.12 19.57 -3.75
#